data_AF-D5ZNF5-F1
#
_entry.id   AF-D5ZNF5-F1
#
_cell.length_a   1.000
_cell.length_b   1.000
_cell.length_c   1.000
_cell.angle_alpha   90.00
_cell.angle_beta   90.00
_cell.angle_gamma   90.00
#
_symmetry.space_group_name_H-M   'P 1'
#
loop_
_entity.id
_entity.type
_entity.pdbx_description
1 polymer ?
#
loop_
_entity_poly.entity_id
_entity_poly.type
_entity_poly.pdbx_seq_one_letter_code
_entity_poly.pdbx_strand_id
1 'polypeptide(L)'
;MTFTFPDDEKLIQQEFAKNVPFALSVAESAAHPDRPSSAVGSQAADFTPAAFTTSYARGGDQEVSVVVRKAVRDKELKYRVNGGRTHGEALRPWKGGERFGGEDNLHFDEYRAGIGHGEPGDEVEVWFTGRTGGGKKVSSERFTYTVAERPRADVLVVAEEGAKAAQARKYVDALGANGRKAAVWDVAERGAPDALGVLSHFDTVVHHTGAGTPGVATQLQLRAFLNEGGRLIEAGEQAGGSVDLGGALSDDFSQYYLGAYTRTSTSEATAFTGSGGLEGFSGALGDAPGNPLDKAGTYGVTSDELPVATHPRFASAGAGRFPGTASPYGPYAGAYMAAAVHTDDGYKRLTRTIDLTGTDAADEPALRAQLLWDTEPGYDHVVVEAHTAGADDWTTLPEAGGATRTTVPTECGGGFYVGEHPWLKHYLTPAEGGCAATGTTGAWHSLTGSSDGWRQVDFDLSAYAGKTVEVSIAYVTDPGSGGHGVLVDDASLVVGSTATGTEGFEASLGAWRASGPPAGSPAVLKDWTRTGELFRTYSAVTTEDTVVLGFGLEHLTSAADRAALMRKALDALDA
;
A
#
# COMPACT_ATOMS: atom_id res chain seq x y z
N MET A 1 0.28 7.91 -19.38
CA MET A 1 -0.36 8.89 -20.28
C MET A 1 0.72 9.57 -21.09
N THR A 2 0.92 9.17 -22.34
CA THR A 2 1.85 9.87 -23.22
C THR A 2 1.30 11.24 -23.55
N PHE A 3 1.95 12.29 -23.05
CA PHE A 3 1.70 13.65 -23.51
C PHE A 3 2.37 13.84 -24.88
N THR A 4 1.72 13.36 -25.94
CA THR A 4 2.10 13.76 -27.30
C THR A 4 1.55 15.15 -27.52
N PHE A 5 2.39 16.17 -27.33
CA PHE A 5 2.04 17.52 -27.71
C PHE A 5 2.01 17.57 -29.24
N PRO A 6 0.87 17.89 -29.88
CA PRO A 6 0.87 18.10 -31.31
C PRO A 6 1.88 19.20 -31.65
N ASP A 7 2.82 18.92 -32.56
CA ASP A 7 3.79 19.90 -33.08
C ASP A 7 3.08 20.87 -34.06
N ASP A 8 2.06 21.54 -33.54
CA ASP A 8 1.27 22.56 -34.19
C ASP A 8 1.51 23.88 -33.46
N GLU A 9 2.13 24.82 -34.16
CA GLU A 9 2.51 26.13 -33.61
C GLU A 9 1.31 26.87 -32.99
N LYS A 10 0.09 26.69 -33.50
CA LYS A 10 -1.10 27.34 -32.95
C LYS A 10 -1.55 26.67 -31.66
N LEU A 11 -1.54 25.34 -31.59
CA LEU A 11 -1.86 24.61 -30.37
C LEU A 11 -0.81 24.89 -29.29
N ILE A 12 0.47 24.92 -29.63
CA ILE A 12 1.57 25.32 -28.74
C ILE A 12 1.35 26.75 -28.24
N GLN A 13 1.05 27.69 -29.13
CA GLN A 13 0.79 29.09 -28.75
C GLN A 13 -0.47 29.23 -27.86
N GLN A 14 -1.50 28.42 -28.08
CA GLN A 14 -2.71 28.39 -27.25
C GLN A 14 -2.40 27.84 -25.85
N GLU A 15 -1.68 26.73 -25.75
CA GLU A 15 -1.26 26.17 -24.46
C GLU A 15 -0.32 27.12 -23.72
N PHE A 16 0.62 27.77 -24.42
CA PHE A 16 1.43 28.84 -23.83
C PHE A 16 0.55 29.95 -23.25
N ALA A 17 -0.38 30.50 -24.04
CA ALA A 17 -1.26 31.57 -23.59
C ALA A 17 -2.15 31.17 -22.40
N LYS A 18 -2.62 29.91 -22.36
CA LYS A 18 -3.37 29.35 -21.22
C LYS A 18 -2.53 29.28 -19.95
N ASN A 19 -1.23 28.98 -20.08
CA ASN A 19 -0.32 28.83 -18.94
C ASN A 19 0.30 30.15 -18.45
N VAL A 20 0.31 31.22 -19.28
CA VAL A 20 0.85 32.54 -18.88
C VAL A 20 0.26 33.04 -17.55
N PRO A 21 -1.07 33.04 -17.30
CA PRO A 21 -1.62 33.49 -16.02
C PRO A 21 -1.12 32.67 -14.82
N PHE A 22 -0.94 31.35 -14.98
CA PHE A 22 -0.39 30.50 -13.92
C PHE A 22 1.08 30.83 -13.66
N ALA A 23 1.90 30.93 -14.70
CA ALA A 23 3.31 31.29 -14.57
C ALA A 23 3.50 32.67 -13.91
N LEU A 24 2.69 33.65 -14.29
CA LEU A 24 2.67 34.97 -13.63
C LEU A 24 2.24 34.86 -12.17
N SER A 25 1.22 34.06 -11.86
CA SER A 25 0.77 33.83 -10.48
C SER A 25 1.89 33.24 -9.62
N VAL A 26 2.66 32.28 -10.14
CA VAL A 26 3.82 31.70 -9.45
C VAL A 26 4.91 32.74 -9.24
N ALA A 27 5.27 33.50 -10.27
CA ALA A 27 6.30 34.54 -10.19
C ALA A 27 5.92 35.66 -9.21
N GLU A 28 4.66 36.11 -9.23
CA GLU A 28 4.15 37.10 -8.29
C GLU A 28 4.12 36.54 -6.85
N SER A 29 3.70 35.29 -6.67
CA SER A 29 3.68 34.63 -5.36
C SER A 29 5.06 34.60 -4.70
N ALA A 30 6.15 34.55 -5.46
CA ALA A 30 7.50 34.57 -4.91
C ALA A 30 7.82 35.85 -4.11
N ALA A 31 7.17 36.99 -4.42
CA ALA A 31 7.32 38.23 -3.66
C ALA A 31 6.51 38.25 -2.35
N HIS A 32 5.46 37.41 -2.26
CA HIS A 32 4.55 37.31 -1.12
C HIS A 32 4.11 35.85 -0.90
N PRO A 33 5.04 34.94 -0.54
CA PRO A 33 4.78 33.51 -0.52
C PRO A 33 3.78 33.08 0.57
N ASP A 34 3.48 33.96 1.52
CA ASP A 34 2.45 33.78 2.53
C ASP A 34 1.04 34.25 2.06
N ARG A 35 0.94 34.82 0.85
CA ARG A 35 -0.29 35.29 0.20
C ARG A 35 -0.25 35.04 -1.31
N PRO A 36 -0.10 33.79 -1.76
CA PRO A 36 0.13 33.47 -3.16
C PRO A 36 -0.91 34.13 -4.09
N SER A 37 -0.43 34.66 -5.21
CA SER A 37 -1.26 35.12 -6.32
C SER A 37 -1.93 33.93 -6.99
N SER A 38 -3.15 34.11 -7.48
CA SER A 38 -3.89 33.06 -8.19
C SER A 38 -4.69 33.64 -9.36
N ALA A 39 -4.41 33.14 -10.56
CA ALA A 39 -5.16 33.49 -11.77
C ALA A 39 -6.63 33.04 -11.74
N VAL A 40 -6.98 32.07 -10.89
CA VAL A 40 -8.36 31.60 -10.69
C VAL A 40 -9.06 32.27 -9.50
N GLY A 41 -8.40 33.25 -8.86
CA GLY A 41 -8.98 34.03 -7.76
C GLY A 41 -8.97 33.33 -6.40
N SER A 42 -8.35 32.14 -6.29
CA SER A 42 -8.18 31.45 -5.00
C SER A 42 -7.28 32.25 -4.07
N GLN A 43 -7.64 32.32 -2.80
CA GLN A 43 -6.86 33.00 -1.77
C GLN A 43 -6.46 32.02 -0.68
N ALA A 44 -5.20 32.09 -0.24
CA ALA A 44 -4.78 31.39 0.96
C ALA A 44 -5.41 32.06 2.19
N ALA A 45 -6.21 31.30 2.94
CA ALA A 45 -6.87 31.82 4.14
C ALA A 45 -5.83 32.16 5.23
N ASP A 46 -6.15 33.16 6.06
CA ASP A 46 -5.32 33.51 7.21
C ASP A 46 -5.33 32.40 8.27
N PHE A 47 -6.45 31.67 8.36
CA PHE A 47 -6.72 30.58 9.28
C PHE A 47 -7.46 29.46 8.55
N THR A 48 -7.01 28.22 8.71
CA THR A 48 -7.70 27.02 8.24
C THR A 48 -7.92 26.10 9.45
N PRO A 49 -9.11 26.16 10.09
CA PRO A 49 -9.44 25.31 11.23
C PRO A 49 -9.43 23.82 10.86
N ALA A 50 -8.89 22.97 11.74
CA ALA A 50 -9.16 21.54 11.69
C ALA A 50 -10.49 21.28 12.40
N ALA A 51 -11.58 21.36 11.63
CA ALA A 51 -12.93 21.26 12.17
C ALA A 51 -13.37 19.80 12.35
N PHE A 52 -14.00 19.51 13.49
CA PHE A 52 -14.67 18.25 13.78
C PHE A 52 -16.02 18.51 14.46
N THR A 53 -16.90 17.51 14.46
CA THR A 53 -18.28 17.65 14.98
C THR A 53 -18.51 16.94 16.31
N THR A 54 -17.60 16.05 16.72
CA THR A 54 -17.75 15.24 17.93
C THR A 54 -16.50 15.34 18.79
N SER A 55 -16.70 15.59 20.10
CA SER A 55 -15.64 15.57 21.11
C SER A 55 -15.89 14.45 22.13
N TYR A 56 -14.85 13.69 22.48
CA TYR A 56 -14.91 12.68 23.53
C TYR A 56 -14.30 13.15 24.87
N ALA A 57 -14.05 14.47 25.01
CA ALA A 57 -13.34 15.08 26.13
C ALA A 57 -14.01 14.90 27.51
N ARG A 58 -15.33 14.64 27.59
CA ARG A 58 -16.06 14.20 28.80
C ARG A 58 -15.64 14.91 30.12
N GLY A 59 -15.57 16.23 30.11
CA GLY A 59 -15.17 17.07 31.25
C GLY A 59 -13.66 17.32 31.39
N GLY A 60 -12.83 16.70 30.56
CA GLY A 60 -11.44 17.06 30.33
C GLY A 60 -11.28 18.14 29.27
N ASP A 61 -10.03 18.48 28.97
CA ASP A 61 -9.70 19.49 27.96
C ASP A 61 -9.82 18.88 26.55
N GLN A 62 -10.49 19.61 25.64
CA GLN A 62 -10.52 19.29 24.22
C GLN A 62 -9.48 20.14 23.49
N GLU A 63 -8.47 19.51 22.91
CA GLU A 63 -7.53 20.23 22.04
C GLU A 63 -8.19 20.56 20.68
N VAL A 64 -7.95 21.77 20.17
CA VAL A 64 -8.32 22.19 18.82
C VAL A 64 -7.10 22.72 18.09
N SER A 65 -7.05 22.53 16.78
CA SER A 65 -5.96 23.04 15.96
C SER A 65 -6.41 23.90 14.79
N VAL A 66 -5.48 24.73 14.33
CA VAL A 66 -5.68 25.61 13.19
C VAL A 66 -4.34 25.85 12.49
N VAL A 67 -4.31 25.72 11.17
CA VAL A 67 -3.18 26.19 10.37
C VAL A 67 -3.32 27.69 10.18
N VAL A 68 -2.31 28.47 10.58
CA VAL A 68 -2.34 29.92 10.55
C VAL A 68 -1.14 30.46 9.80
N ARG A 69 -1.36 31.48 8.97
CA ARG A 69 -0.26 32.24 8.38
C ARG A 69 0.61 32.86 9.48
N LYS A 70 1.93 32.61 9.45
CA LYS A 70 2.85 33.04 10.52
C LYS A 70 2.84 34.55 10.75
N ALA A 71 2.68 35.34 9.69
CA ALA A 71 2.61 36.80 9.73
C ALA A 71 1.42 37.38 10.52
N VAL A 72 0.37 36.58 10.81
CA VAL A 72 -0.73 37.00 11.67
C VAL A 72 -0.24 37.10 13.13
N ARG A 73 -0.47 38.21 13.79
CA ARG A 73 -0.11 38.48 15.19
C ARG A 73 -1.31 38.26 16.11
N ASP A 74 -1.07 38.20 17.42
CA ASP A 74 -2.10 38.09 18.46
C ASP A 74 -3.09 36.94 18.19
N LYS A 75 -2.56 35.75 17.86
CA LYS A 75 -3.35 34.58 17.51
C LYS A 75 -4.08 34.05 18.75
N GLU A 76 -5.40 34.04 18.72
CA GLU A 76 -6.25 33.63 19.84
C GLU A 76 -7.32 32.64 19.38
N LEU A 77 -7.50 31.59 20.17
CA LEU A 77 -8.69 30.76 20.16
C LEU A 77 -9.84 31.55 20.81
N LYS A 78 -11.04 31.43 20.25
CA LYS A 78 -12.30 31.88 20.83
C LYS A 78 -13.31 30.75 20.81
N TYR A 79 -14.07 30.61 21.90
CA TYR A 79 -15.11 29.60 21.95
C TYR A 79 -16.30 30.01 22.82
N ARG A 80 -17.43 29.35 22.63
CA ARG A 80 -18.64 29.45 23.45
C ARG A 80 -19.21 28.07 23.72
N VAL A 81 -19.65 27.85 24.95
CA VAL A 81 -20.39 26.65 25.34
C VAL A 81 -21.87 27.00 25.43
N ASN A 82 -22.73 26.26 24.72
CA ASN A 82 -24.19 26.41 24.70
C ASN A 82 -24.67 27.86 24.47
N GLY A 83 -24.03 28.59 23.55
CA GLY A 83 -24.35 29.99 23.26
C GLY A 83 -24.06 30.98 24.40
N GLY A 84 -23.29 30.58 25.41
CA GLY A 84 -22.91 31.40 26.55
C GLY A 84 -21.90 32.51 26.23
N ARG A 85 -21.20 32.98 27.26
CA ARG A 85 -20.17 34.03 27.09
C ARG A 85 -19.03 33.55 26.19
N THR A 86 -18.41 34.45 25.45
CA THR A 86 -17.19 34.13 24.69
C THR A 86 -16.00 34.00 25.62
N HIS A 87 -15.30 32.87 25.50
CA HIS A 87 -14.01 32.61 26.12
C HIS A 87 -12.89 32.84 25.11
N GLY A 88 -11.67 33.04 25.61
CA GLY A 88 -10.50 33.22 24.75
C GLY A 88 -9.22 32.70 25.40
N GLU A 89 -8.40 32.05 24.57
CA GLU A 89 -7.15 31.40 24.94
C GLU A 89 -6.07 31.78 23.92
N ALA A 90 -4.83 31.92 24.37
CA ALA A 90 -3.72 32.20 23.46
C ALA A 90 -3.32 30.92 22.70
N LEU A 91 -3.17 31.03 21.38
CA LEU A 91 -2.71 29.93 20.56
C LEU A 91 -1.20 29.67 20.74
N ARG A 92 -0.81 28.40 20.78
CA ARG A 92 0.59 27.98 20.87
C ARG A 92 1.00 27.25 19.59
N PRO A 93 2.18 27.52 19.02
CA PRO A 93 2.70 26.72 17.91
C PRO A 93 2.77 25.24 18.31
N TRP A 94 2.26 24.36 17.45
CA TRP A 94 2.46 22.92 17.60
C TRP A 94 3.91 22.57 17.25
N LYS A 95 4.53 21.73 18.06
CA LYS A 95 5.95 21.40 17.91
C LYS A 95 6.22 20.25 16.94
N GLY A 96 5.17 19.71 16.31
CA GLY A 96 5.25 18.46 15.57
C GLY A 96 5.02 17.26 16.49
N GLY A 97 4.78 16.12 15.86
CA GLY A 97 4.73 14.83 16.51
C GLY A 97 5.99 14.01 16.21
N GLU A 98 5.91 12.71 16.45
CA GLU A 98 7.08 11.82 16.42
C GLU A 98 7.62 11.56 15.00
N ARG A 99 6.74 11.59 13.99
CA ARG A 99 7.09 11.31 12.59
C ARG A 99 7.01 12.54 11.69
N PHE A 100 6.02 13.42 11.87
CA PHE A 100 5.83 14.60 11.04
C PHE A 100 5.38 15.86 11.81
N GLY A 101 5.60 17.02 11.17
CA GLY A 101 5.19 18.34 11.64
C GLY A 101 6.28 19.09 12.42
N GLY A 102 6.07 20.38 12.66
CA GLY A 102 6.88 21.19 13.58
C GLY A 102 8.17 21.81 13.03
N GLU A 103 8.87 21.16 12.10
CA GLU A 103 10.23 21.58 11.69
C GLU A 103 10.28 22.33 10.33
N ASP A 104 9.32 22.13 9.43
CA ASP A 104 9.34 22.67 8.05
C ASP A 104 8.27 23.75 7.76
N ASN A 105 7.84 24.48 8.79
CA ASN A 105 6.75 25.46 8.69
C ASN A 105 7.27 26.88 8.34
N LEU A 106 7.39 27.19 7.05
CA LEU A 106 7.97 28.46 6.55
C LEU A 106 7.01 29.66 6.61
N HIS A 107 5.81 29.53 6.03
CA HIS A 107 4.84 30.64 5.88
C HIS A 107 3.53 30.41 6.63
N PHE A 108 3.17 29.14 6.80
CA PHE A 108 2.02 28.67 7.56
C PHE A 108 2.52 27.70 8.62
N ASP A 109 1.85 27.69 9.76
CA ASP A 109 2.25 26.90 10.92
C ASP A 109 0.99 26.44 11.64
N GLU A 110 1.02 25.27 12.25
CA GLU A 110 -0.10 24.76 13.03
C GLU A 110 -0.04 25.32 14.46
N TYR A 111 -1.18 25.75 14.95
CA TYR A 111 -1.33 26.23 16.32
C TYR A 111 -2.44 25.48 17.03
N ARG A 112 -2.25 25.26 18.33
CA ARG A 112 -3.19 24.55 19.19
C ARG A 112 -3.53 25.31 20.46
N ALA A 113 -4.68 24.98 21.01
CA ALA A 113 -5.11 25.37 22.35
C ALA A 113 -6.13 24.35 22.89
N GLY A 114 -6.17 24.21 24.21
CA GLY A 114 -7.17 23.40 24.91
C GLY A 114 -8.43 24.21 25.21
N ILE A 115 -9.58 23.57 25.05
CA ILE A 115 -10.89 24.06 25.51
C ILE A 115 -11.26 23.26 26.76
N GLY A 116 -11.22 23.92 27.91
CA GLY A 116 -11.69 23.32 29.17
C GLY A 116 -13.21 23.48 29.37
N HIS A 117 -13.74 22.71 30.32
CA HIS A 117 -15.11 22.80 30.86
C HIS A 117 -16.26 22.36 29.94
N GLY A 118 -16.01 21.50 28.95
CA GLY A 118 -17.10 20.87 28.19
C GLY A 118 -17.68 19.66 28.92
N GLU A 119 -18.96 19.70 29.30
CA GLU A 119 -19.68 18.55 29.86
C GLU A 119 -20.39 17.75 28.75
N PRO A 120 -20.66 16.45 28.96
CA PRO A 120 -21.45 15.67 28.00
C PRO A 120 -22.79 16.34 27.66
N GLY A 121 -23.08 16.45 26.36
CA GLY A 121 -24.25 17.15 25.83
C GLY A 121 -24.00 18.61 25.44
N ASP A 122 -22.89 19.21 25.86
CA ASP A 122 -22.56 20.59 25.50
C ASP A 122 -22.24 20.74 24.02
N GLU A 123 -22.75 21.82 23.43
CA GLU A 123 -22.41 22.29 22.10
C GLU A 123 -21.37 23.42 22.22
N VAL A 124 -20.21 23.23 21.58
CA VAL A 124 -19.09 24.18 21.65
C VAL A 124 -18.83 24.78 20.27
N GLU A 125 -19.11 26.07 20.14
CA GLU A 125 -18.79 26.87 18.94
C GLU A 125 -17.36 27.42 19.07
N VAL A 126 -16.52 27.18 18.06
CA VAL A 126 -15.08 27.52 18.03
C VAL A 126 -14.74 28.38 16.83
N TRP A 127 -13.90 29.40 17.05
CA TRP A 127 -13.27 30.17 15.97
C TRP A 127 -11.94 30.79 16.42
N PHE A 128 -11.13 31.19 15.46
CA PHE A 128 -9.81 31.76 15.72
C PHE A 128 -9.75 33.21 15.25
N THR A 129 -8.99 34.02 15.97
CA THR A 129 -8.83 35.45 15.66
C THR A 129 -7.37 35.86 15.70
N GLY A 130 -7.05 36.93 14.99
CA GLY A 130 -5.73 37.55 15.06
C GLY A 130 -5.71 38.91 14.39
N ARG A 131 -4.51 39.46 14.19
CA ARG A 131 -4.26 40.72 13.51
C ARG A 131 -3.27 40.58 12.37
N THR A 132 -3.57 41.19 11.23
CA THR A 132 -2.60 41.28 10.13
C THR A 132 -1.44 42.21 10.50
N GLY A 133 -0.36 42.21 9.70
CA GLY A 133 0.77 43.14 9.89
C GLY A 133 0.38 44.62 9.90
N GLY A 134 -0.74 44.98 9.25
CA GLY A 134 -1.32 46.34 9.27
C GLY A 134 -2.32 46.59 10.41
N GLY A 135 -2.46 45.65 11.36
CA GLY A 135 -3.33 45.79 12.55
C GLY A 135 -4.81 45.48 12.32
N LYS A 136 -5.24 45.10 11.11
CA LYS A 136 -6.63 44.70 10.81
C LYS A 136 -6.95 43.38 11.51
N LYS A 137 -8.09 43.31 12.19
CA LYS A 137 -8.61 42.07 12.78
C LYS A 137 -9.03 41.09 11.68
N VAL A 138 -8.67 39.83 11.85
CA VAL A 138 -9.02 38.71 10.98
C VAL A 138 -9.56 37.56 11.83
N SER A 139 -10.43 36.75 11.24
CA SER A 139 -11.12 35.64 11.91
C SER A 139 -11.20 34.46 10.96
N SER A 140 -11.12 33.25 11.50
CA SER A 140 -11.46 32.02 10.78
C SER A 140 -12.97 31.90 10.58
N GLU A 141 -13.36 30.93 9.75
CA GLU A 141 -14.69 30.33 9.83
C GLU A 141 -14.91 29.69 11.20
N ARG A 142 -16.17 29.56 11.60
CA ARG A 142 -16.56 28.92 12.86
C ARG A 142 -16.90 27.46 12.59
N PHE A 143 -16.60 26.60 13.54
CA PHE A 143 -17.13 25.24 13.56
C PHE A 143 -17.67 24.91 14.94
N THR A 144 -18.52 23.89 15.00
CA THR A 144 -19.18 23.47 16.22
C THR A 144 -19.02 21.98 16.42
N TYR A 145 -18.73 21.56 17.64
CA TYR A 145 -18.76 20.17 18.04
C TYR A 145 -19.66 19.94 19.24
N THR A 146 -20.14 18.71 19.40
CA THR A 146 -20.87 18.26 20.59
C THR A 146 -19.98 17.35 21.43
N VAL A 147 -19.94 17.57 22.75
CA VAL A 147 -19.29 16.66 23.69
C VAL A 147 -20.18 15.43 23.87
N ALA A 148 -19.73 14.28 23.38
CA ALA A 148 -20.56 13.08 23.32
C ALA A 148 -20.82 12.50 24.73
N GLU A 149 -22.06 12.05 24.95
CA GLU A 149 -22.38 11.23 26.10
C GLU A 149 -21.90 9.79 25.87
N ARG A 150 -20.94 9.35 26.70
CA ARG A 150 -20.39 8.01 26.63
C ARG A 150 -19.96 7.46 28.00
N PRO A 151 -19.98 6.12 28.18
CA PRO A 151 -19.34 5.48 29.33
C PRO A 151 -17.84 5.78 29.40
N ARG A 152 -17.26 5.74 30.60
CA ARG A 152 -15.80 5.80 30.76
C ARG A 152 -15.17 4.56 30.13
N ALA A 153 -14.27 4.79 29.18
CA ALA A 153 -13.50 3.78 28.48
C ALA A 153 -12.10 4.32 28.20
N ASP A 154 -11.13 3.44 28.36
CA ASP A 154 -9.69 3.64 28.16
C ASP A 154 -9.21 3.14 26.79
N VAL A 155 -10.06 2.37 26.08
CA VAL A 155 -9.81 1.91 24.70
C VAL A 155 -10.95 2.35 23.79
N LEU A 156 -10.64 2.70 22.55
CA LEU A 156 -11.63 2.87 21.48
C LEU A 156 -11.53 1.72 20.48
N VAL A 157 -12.64 1.03 20.26
CA VAL A 157 -12.79 0.10 19.13
C VAL A 157 -13.38 0.88 17.96
N VAL A 158 -12.59 1.08 16.91
CA VAL A 158 -13.01 1.67 15.64
C VAL A 158 -13.38 0.53 14.71
N ALA A 159 -14.68 0.42 14.39
CA ALA A 159 -15.23 -0.61 13.53
C ALA A 159 -15.46 -0.04 12.13
N GLU A 160 -14.65 -0.46 11.16
CA GLU A 160 -14.71 -0.07 9.75
C GLU A 160 -15.11 -1.28 8.88
N GLU A 161 -16.24 -1.90 9.20
CA GLU A 161 -16.71 -3.13 8.54
C GLU A 161 -17.46 -2.86 7.22
N GLY A 162 -17.60 -1.61 6.79
CA GLY A 162 -18.42 -1.20 5.62
C GLY A 162 -19.95 -1.34 5.83
N ALA A 163 -20.36 -1.97 6.92
CA ALA A 163 -21.73 -2.09 7.40
C ALA A 163 -21.75 -1.82 8.92
N LYS A 164 -22.96 -1.81 9.49
CA LYS A 164 -23.14 -1.60 10.93
C LYS A 164 -22.29 -2.61 11.73
N ALA A 165 -21.50 -2.08 12.68
CA ALA A 165 -20.46 -2.78 13.43
C ALA A 165 -20.89 -4.13 14.02
N ALA A 166 -20.81 -5.20 13.23
CA ALA A 166 -21.33 -6.53 13.57
C ALA A 166 -20.32 -7.33 14.41
N GLN A 167 -19.02 -7.10 14.19
CA GLN A 167 -17.95 -7.79 14.90
C GLN A 167 -17.43 -7.05 16.13
N ALA A 168 -17.69 -5.73 16.26
CA ALA A 168 -17.16 -4.90 17.36
C ALA A 168 -17.37 -5.49 18.76
N ARG A 169 -18.48 -6.20 19.00
CA ARG A 169 -18.74 -6.86 20.28
C ARG A 169 -17.67 -7.87 20.66
N LYS A 170 -17.11 -8.61 19.70
CA LYS A 170 -16.04 -9.59 19.93
C LYS A 170 -14.77 -8.93 20.46
N TYR A 171 -14.43 -7.75 19.94
CA TYR A 171 -13.29 -6.95 20.39
C TYR A 171 -13.53 -6.36 21.78
N VAL A 172 -14.71 -5.78 22.02
CA VAL A 172 -15.10 -5.25 23.34
C VAL A 172 -15.06 -6.34 24.41
N ASP A 173 -15.56 -7.54 24.13
CA ASP A 173 -15.54 -8.66 25.07
C ASP A 173 -14.11 -9.19 25.33
N ALA A 174 -13.27 -9.24 24.29
CA ALA A 174 -11.86 -9.61 24.44
C ALA A 174 -11.08 -8.58 25.30
N LEU A 175 -11.33 -7.29 25.10
CA LEU A 175 -10.77 -6.21 25.92
C LEU A 175 -11.28 -6.29 27.36
N GLY A 176 -12.57 -6.53 27.56
CA GLY A 176 -13.20 -6.69 28.88
C GLY A 176 -12.62 -7.86 29.67
N ALA A 177 -12.32 -8.99 29.01
CA ALA A 177 -11.64 -10.15 29.62
C ALA A 177 -10.19 -9.84 30.06
N ASN A 178 -9.62 -8.75 29.56
CA ASN A 178 -8.31 -8.21 29.94
C ASN A 178 -8.41 -6.97 30.84
N GLY A 179 -9.59 -6.69 31.41
CA GLY A 179 -9.80 -5.60 32.35
C GLY A 179 -9.86 -4.20 31.73
N ARG A 180 -9.84 -4.09 30.39
CA ARG A 180 -9.95 -2.82 29.65
C ARG A 180 -11.42 -2.49 29.40
N LYS A 181 -11.80 -1.21 29.50
CA LYS A 181 -13.15 -0.73 29.14
C LYS A 181 -13.08 -0.09 27.77
N ALA A 182 -13.93 -0.55 26.87
CA ALA A 182 -13.94 -0.10 25.49
C ALA A 182 -15.20 0.70 25.15
N ALA A 183 -15.02 1.78 24.38
CA ALA A 183 -16.10 2.40 23.61
C ALA A 183 -16.03 1.91 22.16
N VAL A 184 -17.14 2.02 21.42
CA VAL A 184 -17.20 1.65 20.00
C VAL A 184 -17.47 2.90 19.17
N TRP A 185 -16.74 3.03 18.07
CA TRP A 185 -16.98 3.98 17.00
C TRP A 185 -17.29 3.22 15.71
N ASP A 186 -18.52 3.35 15.21
CA ASP A 186 -18.94 2.75 13.95
C ASP A 186 -18.67 3.74 12.81
N VAL A 187 -17.70 3.42 11.95
CA VAL A 187 -17.29 4.28 10.84
C VAL A 187 -18.39 4.38 9.78
N ALA A 188 -19.18 3.34 9.56
CA ALA A 188 -20.27 3.37 8.59
C ALA A 188 -21.40 4.32 9.01
N GLU A 189 -21.65 4.44 10.33
CA GLU A 189 -22.65 5.37 10.85
C GLU A 189 -22.13 6.80 11.04
N ARG A 190 -20.82 6.98 11.34
CA ARG A 190 -20.28 8.26 11.84
C ARG A 190 -19.14 8.85 11.00
N GLY A 191 -18.65 8.14 10.01
CA GLY A 191 -17.42 8.48 9.29
C GLY A 191 -16.16 8.22 10.13
N ALA A 192 -15.00 8.64 9.62
CA ALA A 192 -13.73 8.47 10.30
C ALA A 192 -13.70 9.25 11.64
N PRO A 193 -13.22 8.64 12.75
CA PRO A 193 -13.09 9.34 14.02
C PRO A 193 -11.97 10.39 13.94
N ASP A 194 -12.27 11.64 14.26
CA ASP A 194 -11.25 12.70 14.24
C ASP A 194 -10.14 12.46 15.28
N ALA A 195 -8.88 12.70 14.90
CA ALA A 195 -7.72 12.45 15.71
C ALA A 195 -7.71 13.28 17.01
N LEU A 196 -8.08 14.56 16.93
CA LEU A 196 -8.14 15.43 18.12
C LEU A 196 -9.49 15.33 18.81
N GLY A 197 -10.59 15.33 18.07
CA GLY A 197 -11.94 15.28 18.63
C GLY A 197 -12.25 13.97 19.34
N VAL A 198 -11.76 12.85 18.82
CA VAL A 198 -12.16 11.51 19.27
C VAL A 198 -10.97 10.66 19.74
N LEU A 199 -9.97 10.43 18.88
CA LEU A 199 -8.92 9.43 19.14
C LEU A 199 -8.00 9.83 20.29
N SER A 200 -7.62 11.12 20.38
CA SER A 200 -6.70 11.65 21.41
C SER A 200 -7.19 11.47 22.86
N HIS A 201 -8.46 11.08 23.05
CA HIS A 201 -9.05 10.81 24.36
C HIS A 201 -8.86 9.35 24.83
N PHE A 202 -8.00 8.59 24.14
CA PHE A 202 -7.68 7.21 24.44
C PHE A 202 -6.18 6.95 24.26
N ASP A 203 -5.60 6.14 25.15
CA ASP A 203 -4.20 5.73 25.01
C ASP A 203 -4.04 4.62 23.96
N THR A 204 -5.10 3.83 23.75
CA THR A 204 -5.10 2.69 22.82
C THR A 204 -6.35 2.70 21.94
N VAL A 205 -6.16 2.48 20.66
CA VAL A 205 -7.20 2.28 19.65
C VAL A 205 -7.09 0.87 19.10
N VAL A 206 -8.24 0.20 18.93
CA VAL A 206 -8.35 -1.07 18.21
C VAL A 206 -9.14 -0.79 16.93
N HIS A 207 -8.48 -0.80 15.79
CA HIS A 207 -9.10 -0.66 14.48
C HIS A 207 -9.37 -2.05 13.88
N HIS A 208 -10.59 -2.30 13.41
CA HIS A 208 -10.85 -3.52 12.65
C HIS A 208 -11.76 -3.30 11.45
N THR A 209 -11.46 -4.01 10.37
CA THR A 209 -12.13 -3.82 9.06
C THR A 209 -13.00 -4.99 8.63
N GLY A 210 -12.94 -6.11 9.37
CA GLY A 210 -13.58 -7.35 8.95
C GLY A 210 -13.03 -7.84 7.60
N ALA A 211 -13.94 -8.06 6.65
CA ALA A 211 -13.63 -8.44 5.26
C ALA A 211 -13.10 -7.28 4.41
N GLY A 212 -13.32 -6.04 4.86
CA GLY A 212 -13.07 -4.82 4.08
C GLY A 212 -11.63 -4.34 4.14
N THR A 213 -11.26 -3.50 3.18
CA THR A 213 -10.00 -2.75 3.16
C THR A 213 -10.12 -1.49 4.03
N PRO A 214 -9.09 -1.12 4.81
CA PRO A 214 -9.06 0.16 5.52
C PRO A 214 -9.37 1.36 4.61
N GLY A 215 -10.15 2.32 5.11
CA GLY A 215 -10.46 3.55 4.38
C GLY A 215 -9.38 4.61 4.56
N VAL A 216 -9.03 5.34 3.49
CA VAL A 216 -8.04 6.43 3.55
C VAL A 216 -8.38 7.49 4.61
N ALA A 217 -9.66 7.82 4.76
CA ALA A 217 -10.09 8.80 5.75
C ALA A 217 -9.79 8.33 7.19
N THR A 218 -10.04 7.06 7.48
CA THR A 218 -9.77 6.46 8.80
C THR A 218 -8.27 6.34 9.04
N GLN A 219 -7.51 5.87 8.05
CA GLN A 219 -6.05 5.75 8.17
C GLN A 219 -5.36 7.10 8.39
N LEU A 220 -5.81 8.19 7.75
CA LEU A 220 -5.25 9.52 7.98
C LEU A 220 -5.43 9.98 9.45
N GLN A 221 -6.56 9.63 10.08
CA GLN A 221 -6.80 9.96 11.49
C GLN A 221 -5.99 9.07 12.43
N LEU A 222 -5.90 7.77 12.15
CA LEU A 222 -5.04 6.84 12.89
C LEU A 222 -3.56 7.24 12.78
N ARG A 223 -3.12 7.69 11.61
CA ARG A 223 -1.78 8.24 11.37
C ARG A 223 -1.49 9.46 12.23
N ALA A 224 -2.44 10.40 12.30
CA ALA A 224 -2.30 11.57 13.17
C ALA A 224 -2.30 11.20 14.66
N PHE A 225 -3.11 10.23 15.06
CA PHE A 225 -3.14 9.69 16.42
C PHE A 225 -1.81 9.03 16.82
N LEU A 226 -1.25 8.16 15.97
CA LEU A 226 0.06 7.54 16.19
C LEU A 226 1.18 8.58 16.23
N ASN A 227 1.10 9.64 15.42
CA ASN A 227 2.10 10.71 15.42
C ASN A 227 2.15 11.48 16.76
N GLU A 228 1.11 11.40 17.58
CA GLU A 228 1.00 12.04 18.90
C GLU A 228 1.21 11.03 20.06
N GLY A 229 1.80 9.87 19.78
CA GLY A 229 2.11 8.84 20.79
C GLY A 229 0.95 7.90 21.13
N GLY A 230 -0.09 7.87 20.29
CA GLY A 230 -1.18 6.91 20.40
C GLY A 230 -0.73 5.48 20.08
N ARG A 231 -1.42 4.47 20.62
CA ARG A 231 -1.13 3.04 20.37
C ARG A 231 -2.25 2.35 19.60
N LEU A 232 -1.91 1.52 18.61
CA LEU A 232 -2.88 0.92 17.69
C LEU A 232 -2.78 -0.61 17.64
N ILE A 233 -3.91 -1.29 17.79
CA ILE A 233 -4.06 -2.67 17.33
C ILE A 233 -4.94 -2.64 16.09
N GLU A 234 -4.43 -3.08 14.95
CA GLU A 234 -5.17 -3.16 13.69
C GLU A 234 -5.39 -4.62 13.29
N ALA A 235 -6.64 -4.98 12.97
CA ALA A 235 -7.01 -6.36 12.68
C ALA A 235 -8.03 -6.47 11.55
N GLY A 236 -7.80 -7.41 10.65
CA GLY A 236 -8.69 -7.66 9.52
C GLY A 236 -7.94 -8.42 8.46
N GLU A 237 -8.66 -9.08 7.54
CA GLU A 237 -8.01 -9.82 6.47
C GLU A 237 -7.20 -8.88 5.57
N GLN A 238 -7.75 -7.70 5.28
CA GLN A 238 -7.10 -6.66 4.46
C GLN A 238 -6.35 -5.59 5.28
N ALA A 239 -6.19 -5.76 6.59
CA ALA A 239 -5.41 -4.84 7.42
C ALA A 239 -3.94 -4.81 6.95
N GLY A 240 -3.29 -3.64 7.05
CA GLY A 240 -1.91 -3.46 6.58
C GLY A 240 -1.75 -3.65 5.06
N GLY A 241 -2.79 -3.34 4.28
CA GLY A 241 -2.73 -3.29 2.82
C GLY A 241 -2.70 -1.86 2.29
N SER A 242 -2.60 -1.73 0.96
CA SER A 242 -2.68 -0.43 0.29
C SER A 242 -4.09 0.18 0.39
N VAL A 243 -4.15 1.51 0.44
CA VAL A 243 -5.38 2.30 0.41
C VAL A 243 -5.46 3.15 -0.85
N ASP A 244 -6.67 3.36 -1.35
CA ASP A 244 -6.94 4.20 -2.52
C ASP A 244 -6.99 5.69 -2.11
N LEU A 245 -6.04 6.48 -2.65
CA LEU A 245 -5.93 7.93 -2.47
C LEU A 245 -6.77 8.74 -3.48
N GLY A 246 -7.70 8.10 -4.19
CA GLY A 246 -8.54 8.73 -5.22
C GLY A 246 -8.03 8.48 -6.64
N GLY A 247 -7.63 7.23 -6.93
CA GLY A 247 -7.09 6.78 -8.22
C GLY A 247 -5.64 6.30 -8.17
N ALA A 248 -5.01 6.32 -6.99
CA ALA A 248 -3.66 5.82 -6.74
C ALA A 248 -3.64 5.01 -5.44
N LEU A 249 -3.04 3.82 -5.48
CA LEU A 249 -2.85 3.01 -4.29
C LEU A 249 -1.59 3.45 -3.54
N SER A 250 -1.65 3.50 -2.21
CA SER A 250 -0.50 3.77 -1.35
C SER A 250 -0.53 2.82 -0.15
N ASP A 251 0.63 2.28 0.19
CA ASP A 251 0.87 1.43 1.37
C ASP A 251 1.72 2.13 2.44
N ASP A 252 1.96 3.44 2.33
CA ASP A 252 2.79 4.24 3.24
C ASP A 252 2.43 4.03 4.72
N PHE A 253 1.14 3.99 5.03
CA PHE A 253 0.69 3.76 6.40
C PHE A 253 1.10 2.37 6.90
N SER A 254 0.95 1.35 6.05
CA SER A 254 1.38 -0.01 6.36
C SER A 254 2.89 -0.08 6.55
N GLN A 255 3.66 0.47 5.62
CA GLN A 255 5.13 0.41 5.61
C GLN A 255 5.73 1.15 6.81
N TYR A 256 5.33 2.40 7.04
CA TYR A 256 6.06 3.32 7.93
C TYR A 256 5.43 3.49 9.32
N TYR A 257 4.20 3.02 9.52
CA TYR A 257 3.51 3.07 10.83
C TYR A 257 3.25 1.68 11.39
N LEU A 258 2.75 0.74 10.57
CA LEU A 258 2.43 -0.62 11.04
C LEU A 258 3.64 -1.58 10.98
N GLY A 259 4.71 -1.20 10.29
CA GLY A 259 5.90 -2.02 10.10
C GLY A 259 5.71 -3.18 9.12
N ALA A 260 4.59 -3.20 8.40
CA ALA A 260 4.24 -4.19 7.38
C ALA A 260 4.60 -3.62 6.00
N TYR A 261 5.80 -3.96 5.52
CA TYR A 261 6.38 -3.41 4.30
C TYR A 261 5.58 -3.80 3.07
N THR A 262 5.23 -5.08 2.98
CA THR A 262 4.42 -5.63 1.91
C THR A 262 3.33 -6.50 2.49
N ARG A 263 2.26 -6.69 1.73
CA ARG A 263 1.13 -7.56 2.11
C ARG A 263 0.75 -8.46 0.96
N THR A 264 0.70 -9.75 1.24
CA THR A 264 0.04 -10.77 0.40
C THR A 264 -1.11 -11.40 1.17
N SER A 265 -1.91 -12.23 0.49
CA SER A 265 -3.04 -12.93 1.10
C SER A 265 -2.89 -14.45 0.96
N THR A 266 -3.45 -15.20 1.91
CA THR A 266 -3.59 -16.66 1.82
C THR A 266 -5.01 -17.08 2.20
N SER A 267 -5.52 -18.09 1.50
CA SER A 267 -6.78 -18.77 1.79
C SER A 267 -6.60 -20.06 2.60
N GLU A 268 -5.35 -20.41 2.94
CA GLU A 268 -4.99 -21.66 3.60
C GLU A 268 -4.90 -21.54 5.13
N ALA A 269 -5.19 -20.35 5.68
CA ALA A 269 -5.07 -20.09 7.11
C ALA A 269 -6.10 -20.88 7.93
N THR A 270 -5.63 -21.81 8.77
CA THR A 270 -6.47 -22.65 9.65
C THR A 270 -6.17 -22.46 11.14
N ALA A 271 -5.05 -21.81 11.46
CA ALA A 271 -4.64 -21.48 12.82
C ALA A 271 -3.68 -20.29 12.79
N PHE A 272 -3.43 -19.69 13.94
CA PHE A 272 -2.39 -18.68 14.13
C PHE A 272 -1.49 -19.09 15.29
N THR A 273 -0.18 -18.97 15.10
CA THR A 273 0.83 -19.17 16.15
C THR A 273 1.65 -17.88 16.28
N GLY A 274 1.61 -17.27 17.46
CA GLY A 274 2.33 -16.04 17.74
C GLY A 274 3.84 -16.28 17.92
N SER A 275 4.63 -15.30 17.50
CA SER A 275 6.08 -15.22 17.68
C SER A 275 6.46 -13.81 18.14
N GLY A 276 7.72 -13.58 18.53
CA GLY A 276 8.16 -12.25 18.94
C GLY A 276 7.26 -11.66 20.04
N GLY A 277 6.73 -10.46 19.82
CA GLY A 277 5.83 -9.79 20.78
C GLY A 277 4.56 -10.57 21.12
N LEU A 278 4.13 -11.52 20.28
CA LEU A 278 2.94 -12.36 20.51
C LEU A 278 3.30 -13.81 20.90
N GLU A 279 4.55 -14.09 21.24
CA GLU A 279 5.03 -15.43 21.56
C GLU A 279 4.19 -16.11 22.67
N GLY A 280 3.96 -17.42 22.50
CA GLY A 280 3.24 -18.27 23.44
C GLY A 280 1.72 -18.31 23.23
N PHE A 281 1.18 -17.57 22.25
CA PHE A 281 -0.20 -17.76 21.80
C PHE A 281 -0.28 -18.74 20.63
N SER A 282 -1.31 -19.60 20.64
CA SER A 282 -1.72 -20.40 19.50
C SER A 282 -3.24 -20.57 19.54
N GLY A 283 -3.91 -20.39 18.40
CA GLY A 283 -5.38 -20.49 18.33
C GLY A 283 -5.86 -20.98 16.96
N ALA A 284 -6.97 -21.71 16.95
CA ALA A 284 -7.59 -22.18 15.71
C ALA A 284 -8.38 -21.04 15.04
N LEU A 285 -8.22 -20.93 13.73
CA LEU A 285 -8.92 -19.98 12.87
C LEU A 285 -9.98 -20.70 12.02
N GLY A 286 -10.99 -19.96 11.58
CA GLY A 286 -11.98 -20.43 10.63
C GLY A 286 -12.88 -19.32 10.13
N ASP A 287 -13.83 -19.69 9.28
CA ASP A 287 -14.79 -18.75 8.69
C ASP A 287 -15.64 -18.06 9.77
N ALA A 288 -15.91 -16.77 9.53
CA ALA A 288 -16.87 -16.00 10.30
C ALA A 288 -18.16 -15.78 9.47
N PRO A 289 -19.33 -15.56 10.11
CA PRO A 289 -20.56 -15.29 9.37
C PRO A 289 -20.44 -14.08 8.45
N GLY A 290 -20.56 -14.31 7.14
CA GLY A 290 -20.41 -13.26 6.12
C GLY A 290 -18.97 -12.87 5.82
N ASN A 291 -17.98 -13.53 6.42
CA ASN A 291 -16.56 -13.32 6.16
C ASN A 291 -15.79 -14.66 6.14
N PRO A 292 -15.70 -15.34 4.97
CA PRO A 292 -14.86 -16.52 4.82
C PRO A 292 -13.39 -16.13 5.00
N LEU A 293 -12.58 -16.98 5.64
CA LEU A 293 -11.15 -16.69 5.85
C LEU A 293 -10.35 -17.03 4.58
N ASP A 294 -10.54 -16.24 3.52
CA ASP A 294 -9.97 -16.50 2.20
C ASP A 294 -8.88 -15.51 1.78
N LYS A 295 -8.65 -14.45 2.58
CA LYS A 295 -7.66 -13.42 2.28
C LYS A 295 -6.85 -12.99 3.51
N ALA A 296 -6.55 -13.94 4.39
CA ALA A 296 -5.72 -13.68 5.56
C ALA A 296 -4.37 -13.06 5.16
N GLY A 297 -4.02 -11.93 5.75
CA GLY A 297 -2.82 -11.16 5.44
C GLY A 297 -1.54 -11.85 5.90
N THR A 298 -0.51 -11.81 5.05
CA THR A 298 0.88 -12.11 5.44
C THR A 298 1.81 -11.01 4.97
N TYR A 299 2.80 -10.67 5.79
CA TYR A 299 3.54 -9.42 5.70
C TYR A 299 5.05 -9.63 5.60
N GLY A 300 5.69 -8.91 4.70
CA GLY A 300 7.11 -8.57 4.83
C GLY A 300 7.31 -7.51 5.91
N VAL A 301 8.43 -7.56 6.63
CA VAL A 301 8.69 -6.67 7.76
C VAL A 301 9.53 -5.48 7.30
N THR A 302 9.11 -4.25 7.61
CA THR A 302 9.83 -3.01 7.21
C THR A 302 11.29 -3.02 7.62
N SER A 303 11.64 -3.56 8.79
CA SER A 303 13.03 -3.64 9.25
C SER A 303 13.93 -4.61 8.46
N ASP A 304 13.37 -5.50 7.64
CA ASP A 304 14.15 -6.34 6.72
C ASP A 304 14.65 -5.52 5.51
N GLU A 305 13.87 -4.52 5.09
CA GLU A 305 14.20 -3.61 3.97
C GLU A 305 14.89 -2.31 4.43
N LEU A 306 14.50 -1.81 5.61
CA LEU A 306 15.04 -0.62 6.26
C LEU A 306 15.68 -1.01 7.59
N PRO A 307 16.97 -1.42 7.59
CA PRO A 307 17.62 -1.94 8.79
C PRO A 307 17.59 -0.95 9.96
N VAL A 308 17.21 -1.44 11.14
CA VAL A 308 17.08 -0.65 12.39
C VAL A 308 18.34 0.17 12.72
N ALA A 309 19.52 -0.35 12.39
CA ALA A 309 20.80 0.33 12.65
C ALA A 309 20.92 1.70 11.93
N THR A 310 20.29 1.85 10.77
CA THR A 310 20.29 3.08 9.97
C THR A 310 18.92 3.77 9.97
N HIS A 311 17.84 3.03 10.25
CA HIS A 311 16.46 3.52 10.24
C HIS A 311 15.71 3.13 11.53
N PRO A 312 16.17 3.56 12.72
CA PRO A 312 15.60 3.09 13.99
C PRO A 312 14.13 3.48 14.19
N ARG A 313 13.66 4.54 13.53
CA ARG A 313 12.25 4.98 13.55
C ARG A 313 11.28 3.96 12.95
N PHE A 314 11.76 3.06 12.09
CA PHE A 314 10.94 2.03 11.41
C PHE A 314 11.20 0.63 11.99
N ALA A 315 11.65 0.56 13.24
CA ALA A 315 11.85 -0.69 13.94
C ALA A 315 10.53 -1.50 13.99
N SER A 316 10.58 -2.70 13.42
CA SER A 316 9.44 -3.61 13.34
C SER A 316 9.91 -5.07 13.39
N ALA A 317 9.04 -5.95 13.86
CA ALA A 317 9.35 -7.37 14.01
C ALA A 317 8.15 -8.26 13.65
N GLY A 318 8.44 -9.38 13.01
CA GLY A 318 7.45 -10.42 12.72
C GLY A 318 6.92 -11.07 14.00
N ALA A 319 5.59 -11.12 14.14
CA ALA A 319 4.92 -11.45 15.39
C ALA A 319 3.98 -12.66 15.31
N GLY A 320 3.95 -13.39 14.19
CA GLY A 320 3.24 -14.66 14.11
C GLY A 320 3.24 -15.27 12.73
N ARG A 321 2.74 -16.50 12.62
CA ARG A 321 2.58 -17.23 11.35
C ARG A 321 1.28 -18.03 11.34
N PHE A 322 0.82 -18.35 10.14
CA PHE A 322 -0.18 -19.39 9.92
C PHE A 322 0.56 -20.73 9.76
N PRO A 323 0.49 -21.66 10.73
CA PRO A 323 1.23 -22.91 10.63
C PRO A 323 0.67 -23.76 9.49
N GLY A 324 1.57 -24.36 8.70
CA GLY A 324 1.20 -25.24 7.58
C GLY A 324 0.90 -24.52 6.27
N THR A 325 0.89 -23.18 6.23
CA THR A 325 0.82 -22.43 4.97
C THR A 325 2.21 -22.32 4.36
N ALA A 326 2.32 -22.49 3.05
CA ALA A 326 3.55 -22.19 2.33
C ALA A 326 3.92 -20.70 2.50
N SER A 327 5.22 -20.40 2.57
CA SER A 327 5.65 -18.99 2.45
C SER A 327 5.30 -18.52 1.04
N PRO A 328 4.59 -17.40 0.88
CA PRO A 328 4.17 -16.94 -0.45
C PRO A 328 5.36 -16.71 -1.36
N TYR A 329 6.53 -16.30 -0.84
CA TYR A 329 7.76 -16.13 -1.61
C TYR A 329 8.81 -17.22 -1.32
N GLY A 330 8.35 -18.39 -0.85
CA GLY A 330 9.14 -19.61 -0.76
C GLY A 330 9.09 -20.43 -2.05
N PRO A 331 10.01 -21.38 -2.25
CA PRO A 331 9.93 -22.36 -3.34
C PRO A 331 8.57 -23.07 -3.38
N TYR A 332 8.06 -23.36 -4.58
CA TYR A 332 6.81 -24.10 -4.74
C TYR A 332 6.98 -25.53 -4.25
N ALA A 333 8.09 -26.16 -4.63
CA ALA A 333 8.50 -27.48 -4.18
C ALA A 333 9.95 -27.44 -3.68
N GLY A 334 10.28 -28.40 -2.79
CA GLY A 334 11.65 -28.55 -2.32
C GLY A 334 12.20 -27.36 -1.53
N ALA A 335 13.44 -26.96 -1.81
CA ALA A 335 14.18 -25.98 -1.02
C ALA A 335 14.75 -24.82 -1.84
N TYR A 336 14.67 -24.88 -3.17
CA TYR A 336 15.18 -23.84 -4.05
C TYR A 336 14.23 -23.57 -5.21
N MET A 337 14.32 -22.38 -5.77
CA MET A 337 13.61 -21.93 -6.96
C MET A 337 14.52 -20.98 -7.76
N ALA A 338 14.12 -20.63 -8.98
CA ALA A 338 14.73 -19.53 -9.71
C ALA A 338 13.97 -18.23 -9.43
N ALA A 339 14.68 -17.12 -9.23
CA ALA A 339 14.08 -15.83 -8.96
C ALA A 339 14.80 -14.69 -9.68
N ALA A 340 14.02 -13.74 -10.19
CA ALA A 340 14.44 -12.40 -10.56
C ALA A 340 13.75 -11.40 -9.64
N VAL A 341 14.47 -10.93 -8.62
CA VAL A 341 13.98 -9.87 -7.73
C VAL A 341 13.86 -8.55 -8.47
N HIS A 342 12.98 -7.65 -8.05
CA HIS A 342 12.86 -6.33 -8.67
C HIS A 342 14.15 -5.50 -8.56
N THR A 343 14.45 -4.81 -9.66
CA THR A 343 15.37 -3.67 -9.74
C THR A 343 14.90 -2.82 -10.91
N ASP A 344 14.86 -1.51 -10.72
CA ASP A 344 14.57 -0.52 -11.76
C ASP A 344 15.47 -0.73 -12.99
N ASP A 345 14.97 -0.31 -14.14
CA ASP A 345 15.63 -0.33 -15.44
C ASP A 345 16.10 -1.74 -15.93
N GLY A 346 15.45 -2.82 -15.49
CA GLY A 346 15.88 -4.19 -15.67
C GLY A 346 15.15 -4.96 -16.77
N TYR A 347 15.89 -5.63 -17.67
CA TYR A 347 15.35 -6.67 -18.57
C TYR A 347 16.09 -7.99 -18.31
N LYS A 348 15.50 -8.87 -17.48
CA LYS A 348 16.14 -10.07 -16.92
C LYS A 348 15.58 -11.32 -17.59
N ARG A 349 16.42 -12.17 -18.18
CA ARG A 349 15.96 -13.34 -18.95
C ARG A 349 16.49 -14.66 -18.42
N LEU A 350 15.58 -15.55 -18.03
CA LEU A 350 15.87 -16.95 -17.76
C LEU A 350 15.60 -17.76 -19.03
N THR A 351 16.65 -18.14 -19.74
CA THR A 351 16.56 -18.70 -21.09
C THR A 351 16.88 -20.19 -21.13
N ARG A 352 16.13 -20.94 -21.93
CA ARG A 352 16.37 -22.35 -22.24
C ARG A 352 16.21 -22.60 -23.75
N THR A 353 17.11 -23.40 -24.30
CA THR A 353 16.99 -23.92 -25.67
C THR A 353 16.35 -25.31 -25.62
N ILE A 354 15.34 -25.55 -26.45
CA ILE A 354 14.54 -26.76 -26.50
C ILE A 354 14.59 -27.34 -27.92
N ASP A 355 14.96 -28.62 -28.02
CA ASP A 355 14.97 -29.34 -29.28
C ASP A 355 13.63 -30.05 -29.51
N LEU A 356 12.86 -29.56 -30.50
CA LEU A 356 11.59 -30.14 -30.94
C LEU A 356 11.72 -30.74 -32.35
N THR A 357 12.94 -30.99 -32.84
CA THR A 357 13.16 -31.51 -34.21
C THR A 357 12.53 -32.88 -34.45
N GLY A 358 12.33 -33.67 -33.40
CA GLY A 358 11.63 -34.96 -33.44
C GLY A 358 10.18 -34.95 -32.93
N THR A 359 9.59 -33.78 -32.68
CA THR A 359 8.25 -33.64 -32.08
C THR A 359 7.22 -33.23 -33.13
N ASP A 360 6.06 -33.89 -33.16
CA ASP A 360 4.95 -33.48 -34.01
C ASP A 360 4.13 -32.37 -33.33
N ALA A 361 3.58 -31.44 -34.10
CA ALA A 361 2.68 -30.42 -33.57
C ALA A 361 1.41 -31.04 -32.95
N ALA A 362 0.99 -32.21 -33.44
CA ALA A 362 -0.12 -32.97 -32.86
C ALA A 362 0.15 -33.52 -31.45
N ASP A 363 1.43 -33.54 -31.03
CA ASP A 363 1.80 -33.89 -29.65
C ASP A 363 1.67 -32.68 -28.71
N GLU A 364 1.20 -31.51 -29.17
CA GLU A 364 0.94 -30.30 -28.37
C GLU A 364 2.11 -29.96 -27.40
N PRO A 365 3.35 -29.78 -27.91
CA PRO A 365 4.47 -29.44 -27.05
C PRO A 365 4.25 -28.10 -26.35
N ALA A 366 4.46 -28.04 -25.03
CA ALA A 366 4.25 -26.84 -24.23
C ALA A 366 5.35 -26.65 -23.17
N LEU A 367 5.67 -25.39 -22.85
CA LEU A 367 6.42 -25.05 -21.65
C LEU A 367 5.43 -24.91 -20.49
N ARG A 368 5.56 -25.77 -19.47
CA ARG A 368 4.80 -25.69 -18.22
C ARG A 368 5.72 -25.29 -17.08
N ALA A 369 5.27 -24.38 -16.21
CA ALA A 369 6.00 -24.03 -15.00
C ALA A 369 5.04 -23.64 -13.87
N GLN A 370 5.53 -23.66 -12.63
CA GLN A 370 4.95 -22.88 -11.55
C GLN A 370 5.59 -21.50 -11.59
N LEU A 371 4.76 -20.47 -11.65
CA LEU A 371 5.18 -19.08 -11.72
C LEU A 371 4.47 -18.28 -10.63
N LEU A 372 5.24 -17.45 -9.93
CA LEU A 372 4.72 -16.40 -9.07
C LEU A 372 5.28 -15.08 -9.56
N TRP A 373 4.42 -14.08 -9.75
CA TRP A 373 4.85 -12.74 -10.12
C TRP A 373 4.18 -11.71 -9.20
N ASP A 374 4.96 -10.72 -8.82
CA ASP A 374 4.51 -9.56 -8.08
C ASP A 374 5.28 -8.34 -8.62
N THR A 375 4.62 -7.59 -9.49
CA THR A 375 5.21 -6.53 -10.30
C THR A 375 4.41 -5.24 -10.16
N GLU A 376 4.98 -4.09 -10.54
CA GLU A 376 4.19 -2.87 -10.67
C GLU A 376 3.03 -3.08 -11.67
N PRO A 377 1.76 -2.93 -11.26
CA PRO A 377 0.63 -3.18 -12.15
C PRO A 377 0.61 -2.27 -13.37
N GLY A 378 0.80 -2.87 -14.55
CA GLY A 378 0.76 -2.21 -15.85
C GLY A 378 2.04 -1.50 -16.27
N TYR A 379 3.08 -1.41 -15.44
CA TYR A 379 4.36 -0.76 -15.80
C TYR A 379 5.47 -1.80 -15.95
N ASP A 380 5.56 -2.71 -14.98
CA ASP A 380 6.44 -3.87 -15.02
C ASP A 380 5.75 -5.08 -15.64
N HIS A 381 6.48 -5.88 -16.42
CA HIS A 381 5.92 -7.01 -17.15
C HIS A 381 6.77 -8.28 -17.08
N VAL A 382 6.08 -9.41 -16.88
CA VAL A 382 6.66 -10.74 -17.15
C VAL A 382 6.20 -11.20 -18.53
N VAL A 383 7.13 -11.60 -19.38
CA VAL A 383 6.84 -12.12 -20.72
C VAL A 383 7.54 -13.46 -20.94
N VAL A 384 6.89 -14.35 -21.69
CA VAL A 384 7.53 -15.58 -22.17
C VAL A 384 7.84 -15.40 -23.65
N GLU A 385 9.10 -15.10 -23.92
CA GLU A 385 9.63 -14.86 -25.27
C GLU A 385 10.00 -16.18 -25.93
N ALA A 386 9.71 -16.34 -27.22
CA ALA A 386 10.14 -17.51 -28.00
C ALA A 386 10.57 -17.12 -29.42
N HIS A 387 11.58 -17.83 -29.95
CA HIS A 387 12.05 -17.73 -31.32
C HIS A 387 12.68 -19.04 -31.80
N THR A 388 12.71 -19.26 -33.11
CA THR A 388 13.49 -20.35 -33.70
C THR A 388 14.97 -20.07 -33.45
N ALA A 389 15.71 -21.01 -32.88
CA ALA A 389 17.09 -20.77 -32.46
C ALA A 389 17.97 -20.23 -33.60
N GLY A 390 18.51 -19.02 -33.40
CA GLY A 390 19.36 -18.32 -34.36
C GLY A 390 18.60 -17.53 -35.44
N ALA A 391 17.27 -17.52 -35.40
CA ALA A 391 16.43 -16.66 -36.23
C ALA A 391 16.05 -15.37 -35.49
N ASP A 392 15.37 -14.48 -36.20
CA ASP A 392 14.86 -13.20 -35.67
C ASP A 392 13.31 -13.20 -35.64
N ASP A 393 12.69 -14.36 -35.46
CA ASP A 393 11.23 -14.56 -35.46
C ASP A 393 10.63 -14.50 -34.05
N TRP A 394 11.10 -13.53 -33.26
CA TRP A 394 10.71 -13.35 -31.87
C TRP A 394 9.22 -13.03 -31.72
N THR A 395 8.55 -13.71 -30.78
CA THR A 395 7.24 -13.33 -30.24
C THR A 395 7.21 -13.52 -28.72
N THR A 396 6.23 -12.92 -28.05
CA THR A 396 5.82 -13.39 -26.72
C THR A 396 4.63 -14.33 -26.85
N LEU A 397 4.51 -15.31 -25.96
CA LEU A 397 3.51 -16.38 -26.05
C LEU A 397 2.30 -16.11 -25.14
N PRO A 398 1.07 -16.38 -25.61
CA PRO A 398 -0.09 -16.41 -24.72
C PRO A 398 -0.03 -17.62 -23.78
N GLU A 399 -0.42 -17.42 -22.53
CA GLU A 399 -0.64 -18.48 -21.56
C GLU A 399 -2.02 -19.12 -21.79
N ALA A 400 -2.07 -20.46 -21.79
CA ALA A 400 -3.24 -21.24 -22.20
C ALA A 400 -4.47 -21.06 -21.28
N GLY A 401 -4.25 -20.80 -19.98
CA GLY A 401 -5.27 -20.45 -19.00
C GLY A 401 -5.76 -19.00 -19.08
N GLY A 402 -5.20 -18.17 -19.97
CA GLY A 402 -5.57 -16.77 -20.17
C GLY A 402 -4.97 -15.79 -19.16
N ALA A 403 -3.90 -16.18 -18.44
CA ALA A 403 -3.23 -15.29 -17.49
C ALA A 403 -2.57 -14.08 -18.18
N THR A 404 -1.90 -14.31 -19.32
CA THR A 404 -1.29 -13.24 -20.10
C THR A 404 -2.32 -12.39 -20.82
N ARG A 405 -2.06 -11.09 -20.95
CA ARG A 405 -2.92 -10.14 -21.67
C ARG A 405 -2.16 -9.47 -22.81
N THR A 406 -2.92 -9.02 -23.81
CA THR A 406 -2.42 -8.18 -24.90
C THR A 406 -2.49 -6.68 -24.57
N THR A 407 -2.95 -6.33 -23.35
CA THR A 407 -2.86 -4.96 -22.86
C THR A 407 -1.40 -4.52 -22.86
N VAL A 408 -1.11 -3.47 -23.61
CA VAL A 408 0.23 -2.89 -23.72
C VAL A 408 0.63 -2.21 -22.40
N PRO A 409 1.94 -2.03 -22.14
CA PRO A 409 2.40 -1.30 -20.96
C PRO A 409 1.75 0.08 -20.83
N THR A 410 1.50 0.48 -19.59
CA THR A 410 1.05 1.82 -19.25
C THR A 410 2.03 2.82 -19.84
N GLU A 411 1.50 3.85 -20.48
CA GLU A 411 2.30 4.85 -21.20
C GLU A 411 3.13 4.32 -22.39
N CYS A 412 2.92 3.10 -22.89
CA CYS A 412 3.69 2.54 -24.02
C CYS A 412 3.74 3.48 -25.24
N GLY A 413 2.65 4.20 -25.53
CA GLY A 413 2.61 5.17 -26.65
C GLY A 413 3.60 6.33 -26.51
N GLY A 414 4.22 6.50 -25.34
CA GLY A 414 5.20 7.54 -25.03
C GLY A 414 6.60 7.13 -25.35
N GLY A 415 6.79 5.85 -25.65
CA GLY A 415 8.05 5.33 -26.12
C GLY A 415 9.16 5.39 -25.07
N PHE A 416 8.90 5.78 -23.82
CA PHE A 416 9.90 5.73 -22.74
C PHE A 416 10.29 4.27 -22.46
N TYR A 417 9.31 3.42 -22.13
CA TYR A 417 9.52 2.00 -21.88
C TYR A 417 10.18 1.26 -23.07
N VAL A 418 9.69 1.47 -24.29
CA VAL A 418 10.28 0.86 -25.51
C VAL A 418 11.60 1.55 -25.93
N GLY A 419 11.82 2.79 -25.52
CA GLY A 419 13.05 3.54 -25.76
C GLY A 419 14.17 3.07 -24.86
N GLU A 420 13.84 2.76 -23.61
CA GLU A 420 14.71 2.15 -22.62
C GLU A 420 14.99 0.68 -22.93
N HIS A 421 13.98 -0.06 -23.39
CA HIS A 421 14.10 -1.44 -23.82
C HIS A 421 13.80 -1.61 -25.31
N PRO A 422 14.72 -1.23 -26.23
CA PRO A 422 14.50 -1.30 -27.66
C PRO A 422 14.12 -2.68 -28.20
N TRP A 423 14.49 -3.75 -27.49
CA TRP A 423 14.13 -5.12 -27.84
C TRP A 423 12.61 -5.35 -27.85
N LEU A 424 11.85 -4.59 -27.06
CA LEU A 424 10.39 -4.68 -27.05
C LEU A 424 9.75 -4.33 -28.39
N LYS A 425 10.48 -3.69 -29.32
CA LYS A 425 9.99 -3.40 -30.69
C LYS A 425 9.65 -4.66 -31.50
N HIS A 426 10.16 -5.82 -31.10
CA HIS A 426 9.73 -7.11 -31.66
C HIS A 426 8.24 -7.39 -31.41
N TYR A 427 7.69 -6.87 -30.30
CA TYR A 427 6.35 -7.20 -29.81
C TYR A 427 5.41 -5.99 -29.72
N LEU A 428 5.97 -4.78 -29.62
CA LEU A 428 5.24 -3.53 -29.42
C LEU A 428 5.60 -2.54 -30.53
N THR A 429 4.59 -1.83 -31.04
CA THR A 429 4.80 -0.69 -31.95
C THR A 429 4.24 0.58 -31.33
N PRO A 430 5.11 1.43 -30.73
CA PRO A 430 4.70 2.77 -30.28
C PRO A 430 4.25 3.64 -31.45
N ALA A 431 3.18 4.40 -31.26
CA ALA A 431 2.68 5.39 -32.20
C ALA A 431 2.16 6.63 -31.45
N GLU A 432 1.98 7.74 -32.15
CA GLU A 432 1.38 8.94 -31.56
C GLU A 432 -0.01 8.62 -30.98
N GLY A 433 -0.17 8.80 -29.66
CA GLY A 433 -1.42 8.53 -28.95
C GLY A 433 -1.76 7.06 -28.68
N GLY A 434 -0.86 6.11 -28.95
CA GLY A 434 -1.15 4.69 -28.69
C GLY A 434 0.04 3.75 -28.88
N CYS A 435 -0.18 2.47 -28.62
CA CYS A 435 0.83 1.44 -28.81
C CYS A 435 0.14 0.15 -29.26
N ALA A 436 0.58 -0.42 -30.37
CA ALA A 436 0.05 -1.68 -30.86
C ALA A 436 0.70 -2.85 -30.12
N ALA A 437 -0.11 -3.84 -29.73
CA ALA A 437 0.32 -5.09 -29.11
C ALA A 437 0.95 -6.08 -30.14
N THR A 438 1.54 -5.53 -31.20
CA THR A 438 2.26 -6.25 -32.25
C THR A 438 3.46 -5.41 -32.67
N GLY A 439 4.61 -6.04 -32.85
CA GLY A 439 5.86 -5.39 -33.24
C GLY A 439 6.34 -5.84 -34.61
N THR A 440 7.65 -5.75 -34.83
CA THR A 440 8.29 -6.10 -36.10
C THR A 440 8.19 -7.58 -36.45
N THR A 441 8.11 -8.46 -35.46
CA THR A 441 8.20 -9.92 -35.67
C THR A 441 7.09 -10.70 -34.98
N GLY A 442 6.55 -10.21 -33.85
CA GLY A 442 5.60 -10.97 -33.04
C GLY A 442 4.55 -10.12 -32.33
N ALA A 443 3.81 -10.78 -31.45
CA ALA A 443 2.75 -10.18 -30.65
C ALA A 443 3.18 -10.00 -29.19
N TRP A 444 2.49 -9.10 -28.49
CA TRP A 444 2.64 -8.83 -27.07
C TRP A 444 1.62 -9.60 -26.22
N HIS A 445 2.14 -10.39 -25.29
CA HIS A 445 1.44 -11.15 -24.28
C HIS A 445 2.27 -11.06 -23.00
N SER A 446 1.69 -10.47 -21.95
CA SER A 446 2.41 -10.25 -20.70
C SER A 446 1.55 -10.53 -19.48
N LEU A 447 2.23 -10.83 -18.38
CA LEU A 447 1.71 -10.82 -17.02
C LEU A 447 2.15 -9.53 -16.34
N THR A 448 1.32 -8.98 -15.46
CA THR A 448 1.63 -7.79 -14.67
C THR A 448 0.74 -7.75 -13.42
N GLY A 449 1.16 -7.03 -12.38
CA GLY A 449 0.53 -7.02 -11.06
C GLY A 449 0.94 -8.22 -10.21
N SER A 450 0.04 -8.68 -9.33
CA SER A 450 0.27 -9.85 -8.46
C SER A 450 -0.46 -11.10 -8.98
N SER A 451 0.17 -12.27 -8.88
CA SER A 451 -0.46 -13.58 -9.08
C SER A 451 -1.21 -14.11 -7.86
N ASP A 452 -1.02 -13.48 -6.69
CA ASP A 452 -1.53 -13.92 -5.38
C ASP A 452 -1.07 -15.35 -5.02
N GLY A 453 0.21 -15.63 -5.27
CA GLY A 453 0.84 -16.93 -5.01
C GLY A 453 1.25 -17.68 -6.28
N TRP A 454 1.67 -18.93 -6.10
CA TRP A 454 2.11 -19.79 -7.21
C TRP A 454 0.95 -20.16 -8.13
N ARG A 455 1.15 -20.01 -9.44
CA ARG A 455 0.23 -20.44 -10.48
C ARG A 455 0.94 -21.34 -11.47
N GLN A 456 0.30 -22.45 -11.81
CA GLN A 456 0.73 -23.21 -12.96
C GLN A 456 0.41 -22.41 -14.23
N VAL A 457 1.41 -22.24 -15.09
CA VAL A 457 1.29 -21.57 -16.39
C VAL A 457 1.72 -22.53 -17.50
N ASP A 458 1.04 -22.45 -18.64
CA ASP A 458 1.24 -23.33 -19.79
C ASP A 458 1.34 -22.50 -21.09
N PHE A 459 2.45 -22.64 -21.82
CA PHE A 459 2.70 -21.91 -23.08
C PHE A 459 2.88 -22.88 -24.25
N ASP A 460 2.05 -22.75 -25.28
CA ASP A 460 2.09 -23.59 -26.47
C ASP A 460 3.35 -23.34 -27.32
N LEU A 461 4.04 -24.43 -27.68
CA LEU A 461 5.23 -24.45 -28.53
C LEU A 461 4.99 -25.18 -29.86
N SER A 462 3.75 -25.57 -30.17
CA SER A 462 3.41 -26.35 -31.37
C SER A 462 3.86 -25.68 -32.68
N ALA A 463 3.91 -24.34 -32.72
CA ALA A 463 4.44 -23.57 -33.86
C ALA A 463 5.93 -23.83 -34.17
N TYR A 464 6.66 -24.39 -33.20
CA TYR A 464 8.08 -24.72 -33.29
C TYR A 464 8.34 -26.23 -33.44
N ALA A 465 7.31 -27.06 -33.58
CA ALA A 465 7.45 -28.48 -33.91
C ALA A 465 8.35 -28.68 -35.15
N GLY A 466 9.27 -29.64 -35.08
CA GLY A 466 10.28 -29.89 -36.11
C GLY A 466 11.47 -28.91 -36.10
N LYS A 467 11.58 -28.01 -35.11
CA LYS A 467 12.66 -27.01 -35.00
C LYS A 467 13.34 -27.06 -33.63
N THR A 468 14.44 -26.33 -33.49
CA THR A 468 14.98 -25.96 -32.18
C THR A 468 14.46 -24.57 -31.83
N VAL A 469 13.85 -24.41 -30.66
CA VAL A 469 13.29 -23.16 -30.15
C VAL A 469 14.11 -22.69 -28.95
N GLU A 470 14.32 -21.39 -28.82
CA GLU A 470 14.81 -20.79 -27.59
C GLU A 470 13.70 -19.97 -26.94
N VAL A 471 13.49 -20.23 -25.65
CA VAL A 471 12.44 -19.62 -24.84
C VAL A 471 13.06 -18.89 -23.66
N SER A 472 12.58 -17.69 -23.34
CA SER A 472 12.98 -16.92 -22.16
C SER A 472 11.78 -16.53 -21.32
N ILE A 473 11.84 -16.82 -20.02
CA ILE A 473 10.96 -16.17 -19.04
C ILE A 473 11.66 -14.86 -18.66
N ALA A 474 11.09 -13.74 -19.07
CA ALA A 474 11.70 -12.44 -18.91
C ALA A 474 10.90 -11.56 -17.96
N TYR A 475 11.61 -10.83 -17.09
CA TYR A 475 11.05 -9.78 -16.26
C TYR A 475 11.62 -8.44 -16.73
N VAL A 476 10.73 -7.54 -17.15
CA VAL A 476 11.05 -6.24 -17.73
C VAL A 476 10.44 -5.16 -16.84
N THR A 477 11.24 -4.20 -16.39
CA THR A 477 10.82 -3.16 -15.43
C THR A 477 11.03 -1.76 -16.00
N ASP A 478 10.26 -0.81 -15.52
CA ASP A 478 10.48 0.60 -15.85
C ASP A 478 11.52 1.25 -14.89
N PRO A 479 11.77 2.56 -14.99
CA PRO A 479 12.65 3.31 -14.08
C PRO A 479 12.02 3.63 -12.71
N GLY A 480 10.85 3.07 -12.42
CA GLY A 480 10.04 3.32 -11.23
C GLY A 480 10.12 2.19 -10.21
N SER A 481 9.25 2.26 -9.21
CA SER A 481 9.15 1.26 -8.15
C SER A 481 8.36 0.03 -8.60
N GLY A 482 8.82 -1.18 -8.29
CA GLY A 482 8.06 -2.41 -8.54
C GLY A 482 7.74 -3.26 -7.32
N GLY A 483 7.17 -4.44 -7.59
CA GLY A 483 6.87 -5.45 -6.59
C GLY A 483 8.11 -6.28 -6.20
N HIS A 484 7.95 -7.52 -5.74
CA HIS A 484 9.09 -8.36 -5.36
C HIS A 484 9.80 -9.03 -6.54
N GLY A 485 9.16 -9.05 -7.72
CA GLY A 485 9.68 -9.63 -8.95
C GLY A 485 9.03 -10.95 -9.32
N VAL A 486 9.80 -11.87 -9.89
CA VAL A 486 9.28 -13.10 -10.52
C VAL A 486 10.01 -14.33 -10.03
N LEU A 487 9.26 -15.37 -9.68
CA LEU A 487 9.75 -16.66 -9.20
C LEU A 487 9.27 -17.77 -10.14
N VAL A 488 10.15 -18.72 -10.43
CA VAL A 488 9.87 -19.88 -11.29
C VAL A 488 10.30 -21.14 -10.56
N ASP A 489 9.45 -22.16 -10.63
CA ASP A 489 9.73 -23.50 -10.12
C ASP A 489 9.07 -24.57 -11.00
N ASP A 490 9.48 -25.84 -10.86
CA ASP A 490 8.95 -27.00 -11.59
C ASP A 490 8.84 -26.82 -13.13
N ALA A 491 9.79 -26.11 -13.74
CA ALA A 491 9.75 -25.75 -15.15
C ALA A 491 10.07 -26.94 -16.06
N SER A 492 9.12 -27.31 -16.93
CA SER A 492 9.11 -28.57 -17.69
C SER A 492 8.72 -28.38 -19.15
N LEU A 493 9.29 -29.20 -20.05
CA LEU A 493 8.73 -29.39 -21.39
C LEU A 493 7.69 -30.50 -21.31
N VAL A 494 6.45 -30.20 -21.68
CA VAL A 494 5.38 -31.18 -21.79
C VAL A 494 5.19 -31.54 -23.26
N VAL A 495 5.18 -32.83 -23.59
CA VAL A 495 4.83 -33.36 -24.92
C VAL A 495 3.75 -34.41 -24.73
N GLY A 496 2.57 -34.16 -25.28
CA GLY A 496 1.33 -34.87 -24.98
C GLY A 496 1.00 -34.74 -23.49
N SER A 497 0.95 -35.89 -22.81
CA SER A 497 0.74 -35.94 -21.35
C SER A 497 2.02 -36.11 -20.53
N THR A 498 3.19 -36.08 -21.18
CA THR A 498 4.47 -36.42 -20.53
C THR A 498 5.31 -35.16 -20.29
N ALA A 499 5.58 -34.86 -19.02
CA ALA A 499 6.56 -33.85 -18.64
C ALA A 499 7.99 -34.42 -18.71
N THR A 500 8.91 -33.66 -19.30
CA THR A 500 10.31 -34.02 -19.49
C THR A 500 11.22 -32.84 -19.17
N GLY A 501 12.44 -33.15 -18.69
CA GLY A 501 13.43 -32.13 -18.35
C GLY A 501 12.90 -31.09 -17.35
N THR A 502 12.12 -31.55 -16.36
CA THR A 502 11.62 -30.76 -15.24
C THR A 502 12.79 -30.25 -14.41
N GLU A 503 12.82 -28.95 -14.17
CA GLU A 503 13.80 -28.29 -13.33
C GLU A 503 13.08 -27.61 -12.17
N GLY A 504 13.29 -28.14 -10.96
CA GLY A 504 12.89 -27.52 -9.69
C GLY A 504 14.02 -26.73 -9.03
N PHE A 505 15.12 -26.49 -9.75
CA PHE A 505 16.23 -25.62 -9.34
C PHE A 505 16.95 -26.02 -8.03
N GLU A 506 16.84 -27.28 -7.60
CA GLU A 506 17.40 -27.76 -6.32
C GLU A 506 18.93 -27.66 -6.25
N ALA A 507 19.60 -27.98 -7.36
CA ALA A 507 21.07 -27.99 -7.42
C ALA A 507 21.67 -26.81 -8.20
N SER A 508 20.98 -26.31 -9.24
CA SER A 508 21.48 -25.27 -10.15
C SER A 508 20.33 -24.67 -10.97
N LEU A 509 20.63 -23.84 -11.99
CA LEU A 509 19.64 -23.44 -13.00
C LEU A 509 19.38 -24.53 -14.06
N GLY A 510 20.12 -25.64 -14.04
CA GLY A 510 19.90 -26.79 -14.91
C GLY A 510 20.08 -26.46 -16.38
N ALA A 511 19.06 -26.76 -17.19
CA ALA A 511 19.03 -26.40 -18.62
C ALA A 511 18.77 -24.91 -18.88
N TRP A 512 18.50 -24.13 -17.83
CA TRP A 512 18.27 -22.69 -17.92
C TRP A 512 19.56 -21.91 -17.63
N ARG A 513 19.61 -20.69 -18.16
CA ARG A 513 20.67 -19.72 -17.87
C ARG A 513 20.10 -18.32 -17.70
N ALA A 514 20.71 -17.54 -16.82
CA ALA A 514 20.52 -16.10 -16.80
C ALA A 514 21.26 -15.50 -18.01
N SER A 515 20.51 -15.03 -19.01
CA SER A 515 21.07 -14.52 -20.28
C SER A 515 21.37 -13.01 -20.23
N GLY A 516 20.99 -12.33 -19.15
CA GLY A 516 21.06 -10.87 -19.08
C GLY A 516 20.15 -10.15 -20.08
N PRO A 517 20.28 -8.82 -20.14
CA PRO A 517 19.44 -7.98 -20.97
C PRO A 517 19.71 -8.19 -22.46
N PRO A 518 18.68 -8.06 -23.31
CA PRO A 518 18.88 -7.99 -24.75
C PRO A 518 19.62 -6.73 -25.16
N ALA A 519 20.09 -6.71 -26.41
CA ALA A 519 20.83 -5.58 -26.94
C ALA A 519 20.01 -4.28 -26.89
N GLY A 520 20.61 -3.22 -26.36
CA GLY A 520 20.00 -1.90 -26.25
C GLY A 520 19.34 -1.61 -24.90
N SER A 521 19.05 -2.62 -24.08
CA SER A 521 18.53 -2.42 -22.73
C SER A 521 19.66 -2.11 -21.73
N PRO A 522 19.37 -1.45 -20.59
CA PRO A 522 20.33 -1.22 -19.52
C PRO A 522 20.89 -2.51 -18.92
N ALA A 523 22.04 -2.41 -18.26
CA ALA A 523 22.65 -3.54 -17.57
C ALA A 523 21.86 -3.91 -16.32
N VAL A 524 21.51 -5.20 -16.18
CA VAL A 524 20.78 -5.68 -15.00
C VAL A 524 21.68 -5.70 -13.76
N LEU A 525 21.20 -5.11 -12.65
CA LEU A 525 21.93 -5.08 -11.38
C LEU A 525 21.83 -6.43 -10.62
N LYS A 526 20.65 -7.05 -10.67
CA LYS A 526 20.36 -8.37 -10.08
C LYS A 526 19.62 -9.21 -11.11
N ASP A 527 20.32 -10.12 -11.79
CA ASP A 527 19.71 -11.03 -12.76
C ASP A 527 19.09 -12.27 -12.07
N TRP A 528 18.50 -13.17 -12.87
CA TRP A 528 17.98 -14.45 -12.41
C TRP A 528 19.04 -15.25 -11.63
N THR A 529 18.65 -15.71 -10.45
CA THR A 529 19.48 -16.57 -9.62
C THR A 529 18.66 -17.68 -9.00
N ARG A 530 19.33 -18.78 -8.67
CA ARG A 530 18.79 -19.80 -7.78
C ARG A 530 18.79 -19.27 -6.35
N THR A 531 17.68 -19.44 -5.64
CA THR A 531 17.50 -18.97 -4.26
C THR A 531 16.60 -19.93 -3.47
N GLY A 532 16.72 -19.92 -2.15
CA GLY A 532 15.69 -20.48 -1.28
C GLY A 532 14.56 -19.46 -1.06
N GLU A 533 13.89 -19.53 0.09
CA GLU A 533 12.92 -18.51 0.50
C GLU A 533 13.57 -17.11 0.49
N LEU A 534 13.00 -16.19 -0.30
CA LEU A 534 13.54 -14.83 -0.45
C LEU A 534 13.18 -13.95 0.74
N PHE A 535 11.93 -14.00 1.15
CA PHE A 535 11.38 -13.15 2.19
C PHE A 535 10.57 -14.02 3.15
N ARG A 536 10.82 -13.86 4.45
CA ARG A 536 9.98 -14.47 5.47
C ARG A 536 8.77 -13.60 5.66
N THR A 537 7.59 -14.17 5.44
CA THR A 537 6.35 -13.48 5.80
C THR A 537 5.89 -13.86 7.21
N TYR A 538 5.12 -12.94 7.79
CA TYR A 538 4.49 -13.11 9.09
C TYR A 538 3.01 -12.75 8.99
N SER A 539 2.16 -13.44 9.73
CA SER A 539 0.72 -13.11 9.78
C SER A 539 0.37 -12.02 10.80
N ALA A 540 1.38 -11.51 11.51
CA ALA A 540 1.29 -10.36 12.38
C ALA A 540 2.64 -9.62 12.42
N VAL A 541 2.61 -8.32 12.65
CA VAL A 541 3.81 -7.48 12.85
C VAL A 541 3.60 -6.59 14.07
N THR A 542 4.68 -6.36 14.82
CA THR A 542 4.72 -5.45 15.97
C THR A 542 5.74 -4.34 15.72
N THR A 543 5.39 -3.12 16.11
CA THR A 543 6.30 -1.97 16.30
C THR A 543 6.22 -1.52 17.77
N GLU A 544 6.87 -0.41 18.11
CA GLU A 544 6.72 0.21 19.45
C GLU A 544 5.26 0.61 19.74
N ASP A 545 4.54 1.14 18.75
CA ASP A 545 3.21 1.71 18.95
C ASP A 545 2.09 0.87 18.33
N THR A 546 2.41 -0.15 17.54
CA THR A 546 1.41 -0.86 16.74
C THR A 546 1.52 -2.38 16.79
N VAL A 547 0.37 -3.04 16.78
CA VAL A 547 0.24 -4.46 16.42
C VAL A 547 -0.71 -4.59 15.24
N VAL A 548 -0.26 -5.18 14.14
CA VAL A 548 -1.15 -5.54 13.02
C VAL A 548 -1.34 -7.05 12.96
N LEU A 549 -2.59 -7.48 12.80
CA LEU A 549 -3.00 -8.88 12.65
C LEU A 549 -3.63 -9.06 11.27
N GLY A 550 -3.12 -10.00 10.47
CA GLY A 550 -3.63 -10.33 9.13
C GLY A 550 -4.98 -11.06 9.11
N PHE A 551 -5.73 -11.00 10.20
CA PHE A 551 -7.06 -11.57 10.32
C PHE A 551 -7.81 -10.81 11.41
N GLY A 552 -9.12 -10.75 11.30
CA GLY A 552 -9.97 -10.23 12.36
C GLY A 552 -10.17 -11.25 13.50
N LEU A 553 -10.39 -10.76 14.73
CA LEU A 553 -10.68 -11.63 15.88
C LEU A 553 -11.94 -12.49 15.70
N GLU A 554 -12.83 -12.11 14.78
CA GLU A 554 -14.00 -12.90 14.41
C GLU A 554 -13.68 -14.29 13.86
N HIS A 555 -12.47 -14.51 13.35
CA HIS A 555 -12.01 -15.81 12.83
C HIS A 555 -11.48 -16.73 13.91
N LEU A 556 -11.11 -16.22 15.09
CA LEU A 556 -10.76 -17.09 16.22
C LEU A 556 -12.02 -17.79 16.71
N THR A 557 -11.99 -19.12 16.73
CA THR A 557 -13.18 -19.93 16.99
C THR A 557 -13.70 -19.84 18.42
N SER A 558 -12.85 -19.48 19.39
CA SER A 558 -13.23 -19.38 20.81
C SER A 558 -13.07 -17.97 21.40
N ALA A 559 -13.93 -17.63 22.37
CA ALA A 559 -13.84 -16.36 23.10
C ALA A 559 -12.58 -16.28 23.98
N ALA A 560 -12.10 -17.43 24.48
CA ALA A 560 -10.89 -17.51 25.27
C ALA A 560 -9.66 -17.17 24.41
N ASP A 561 -9.60 -17.66 23.17
CA ASP A 561 -8.48 -17.37 22.26
C ASP A 561 -8.49 -15.90 21.84
N ARG A 562 -9.66 -15.31 21.57
CA ARG A 562 -9.78 -13.86 21.32
C ARG A 562 -9.24 -13.04 22.48
N ALA A 563 -9.61 -13.39 23.72
CA ALA A 563 -9.12 -12.71 24.91
C ALA A 563 -7.61 -12.93 25.12
N ALA A 564 -7.09 -14.13 24.86
CA ALA A 564 -5.67 -14.43 25.01
C ALA A 564 -4.80 -13.72 23.96
N LEU A 565 -5.23 -13.68 22.69
CA LEU A 565 -4.52 -12.92 21.66
C LEU A 565 -4.57 -11.41 21.94
N MET A 566 -5.73 -10.87 22.31
CA MET A 566 -5.86 -9.47 22.69
C MET A 566 -4.94 -9.11 23.86
N ARG A 567 -4.78 -10.02 24.85
CA ARG A 567 -3.81 -9.83 25.94
C ARG A 567 -2.40 -9.66 25.40
N LYS A 568 -1.97 -10.56 24.51
CA LYS A 568 -0.64 -10.52 23.90
C LYS A 568 -0.41 -9.25 23.09
N ALA A 569 -1.41 -8.80 22.35
CA ALA A 569 -1.31 -7.56 21.59
C ALA A 569 -1.18 -6.34 22.51
N LEU A 570 -1.92 -6.29 23.61
CA LEU A 570 -1.78 -5.23 24.63
C LEU A 570 -0.41 -5.29 25.32
N ASP A 571 0.03 -6.47 25.75
CA ASP A 571 1.33 -6.67 26.38
C ASP A 571 2.48 -6.24 25.45
N ALA A 572 2.36 -6.48 24.14
CA ALA A 572 3.36 -6.10 23.14
C ALA A 572 3.47 -4.57 22.96
N LEU A 573 2.37 -3.83 23.14
CA LEU A 573 2.39 -2.38 23.12
C LEU A 573 3.01 -1.79 24.40
N ASP A 574 2.86 -2.49 25.53
CA ASP A 574 3.35 -2.05 26.85
C ASP A 574 4.83 -2.44 27.13
N ALA A 575 5.51 -3.04 26.17
CA ALA A 575 6.83 -3.70 26.31
C ALA A 575 8.06 -2.80 26.13
#